data_AF-A0A417LMQ2-F1
#
_entry.id   AF-A0A417LMQ2-F1
#
_cell.length_a   1.000
_cell.length_b   1.000
_cell.length_c   1.000
_cell.angle_alpha   90.00
_cell.angle_beta   90.00
_cell.angle_gamma   90.00
#
_symmetry.space_group_name_H-M   'P 1'
#
loop_
_entity.id
_entity.type
_entity.pdbx_description
1 polymer ?
#
loop_
_entity_poly.entity_id
_entity_poly.type
_entity_poly.pdbx_seq_one_letter_code
_entity_poly.pdbx_strand_id
1 'polypeptide(L)'
;MTIDGKNIYKEYDCTLLEGSFDTLLKYPRRKSVSYRNWAESDGIDPDLSVVEFDARKVQFEFLMDAYSPDQFWRSYRKLISDLSATGYRAFDVIPGITHKLRLSANSAYNMPVPFNAGRNLSTFSLDFVEDDLFIQPVLYPVNGIFLRGHYAINGIDFGEFGIGSDDEQDDILKYPAMKDPFTDGRTVDLSLIKTQHKQINLSLWMLAGSVEEFMNNYQAFFNQLTGPGTQDLYINTLAGSTQVYYTDCSNFTVEKWSSDEIGVRFTISLVIPVVSWIDAGGDVRYRVLKDPDLGLLADENGKVIVFN
;
A
#
# COMPACT_ATOMS: atom_id res chain seq x y z
N MET A 1 14.35 -20.72 -0.03
CA MET A 1 14.56 -19.80 1.09
C MET A 1 15.48 -20.41 2.13
N THR A 2 16.16 -19.56 2.90
CA THR A 2 16.93 -19.92 4.10
C THR A 2 16.43 -19.14 5.30
N ILE A 3 16.60 -19.73 6.50
CA ILE A 3 16.40 -19.07 7.78
C ILE A 3 17.68 -19.22 8.59
N ASP A 4 18.29 -18.12 9.00
CA ASP A 4 19.61 -18.08 9.65
C ASP A 4 20.67 -18.84 8.82
N GLY A 5 20.62 -18.70 7.48
CA GLY A 5 21.48 -19.41 6.53
C GLY A 5 21.20 -20.92 6.38
N LYS A 6 20.23 -21.48 7.11
CA LYS A 6 19.83 -22.88 7.02
C LYS A 6 18.75 -23.07 5.96
N ASN A 7 18.92 -24.06 5.09
CA ASN A 7 17.88 -24.42 4.13
C ASN A 7 16.70 -25.09 4.85
N ILE A 8 15.51 -24.49 4.76
CA ILE A 8 14.35 -24.94 5.55
C ILE A 8 13.85 -26.34 5.19
N TYR A 9 14.00 -26.74 3.92
CA TYR A 9 13.58 -28.06 3.46
C TYR A 9 14.49 -29.13 4.03
N LYS A 10 15.81 -28.88 4.02
CA LYS A 10 16.79 -29.82 4.57
C LYS A 10 16.76 -29.90 6.10
N GLU A 11 16.51 -28.78 6.76
CA GLU A 11 16.61 -28.67 8.23
C GLU A 11 15.31 -29.04 8.95
N TYR A 12 14.15 -28.73 8.33
CA TYR A 12 12.84 -28.83 8.97
C TYR A 12 11.80 -29.57 8.13
N ASP A 13 12.17 -30.17 6.99
CA ASP A 13 11.24 -30.84 6.08
C ASP A 13 10.09 -29.93 5.60
N CYS A 14 10.33 -28.61 5.50
CA CYS A 14 9.33 -27.59 5.17
C CYS A 14 9.62 -26.83 3.88
N THR A 15 8.56 -26.36 3.23
CA THR A 15 8.58 -25.39 2.13
C THR A 15 7.58 -24.29 2.39
N LEU A 16 7.89 -23.06 1.96
CA LEU A 16 6.92 -21.96 1.99
C LEU A 16 5.91 -22.16 0.86
N LEU A 17 4.63 -21.94 1.15
CA LEU A 17 3.58 -21.97 0.13
C LEU A 17 3.63 -20.72 -0.75
N GLU A 18 3.22 -20.87 -2.00
CA GLU A 18 3.10 -19.76 -2.96
C GLU A 18 2.13 -18.69 -2.42
N GLY A 19 2.42 -17.41 -2.66
CA GLY A 19 1.66 -16.27 -2.15
C GLY A 19 1.91 -15.92 -0.67
N SER A 20 2.60 -16.77 0.10
CA SER A 20 2.87 -16.49 1.52
C SER A 20 3.76 -15.26 1.76
N PHE A 21 4.55 -14.85 0.77
CA PHE A 21 5.46 -13.71 0.93
C PHE A 21 4.88 -12.38 0.44
N ASP A 22 3.64 -12.34 -0.06
CA ASP A 22 2.99 -11.10 -0.50
C ASP A 22 2.92 -10.08 0.64
N THR A 23 2.63 -10.55 1.85
CA THR A 23 2.61 -9.72 3.07
C THR A 23 3.96 -9.12 3.42
N LEU A 24 5.07 -9.74 2.97
CA LEU A 24 6.44 -9.24 3.17
C LEU A 24 6.77 -8.07 2.25
N LEU A 25 6.13 -8.01 1.07
CA LEU A 25 6.28 -6.93 0.09
C LEU A 25 5.28 -5.80 0.27
N LYS A 26 4.31 -5.95 1.18
CA LYS A 26 3.37 -4.89 1.51
C LYS A 26 4.08 -3.70 2.14
N TYR A 27 3.91 -2.50 1.60
CA TYR A 27 4.45 -1.30 2.24
C TYR A 27 3.89 -1.14 3.67
N PRO A 28 4.73 -0.71 4.62
CA PRO A 28 4.34 -0.60 6.02
C PRO A 28 3.40 0.58 6.24
N ARG A 29 2.42 0.40 7.11
CA ARG A 29 1.48 1.45 7.48
C ARG A 29 2.17 2.58 8.24
N ARG A 30 1.91 3.84 7.87
CA ARG A 30 2.37 5.00 8.63
C ARG A 30 1.61 5.09 9.94
N LYS A 31 2.30 5.37 11.04
CA LYS A 31 1.65 5.66 12.32
C LYS A 31 0.68 6.83 12.18
N SER A 32 -0.36 6.84 13.01
CA SER A 32 -1.36 7.91 13.00
C SER A 32 -0.71 9.28 13.21
N VAL A 33 -0.96 10.20 12.28
CA VAL A 33 -0.50 11.57 12.35
C VAL A 33 -1.47 12.40 13.19
N SER A 34 -0.98 13.14 14.17
CA SER A 34 -1.79 14.16 14.85
C SER A 34 -2.02 15.35 13.94
N TYR A 35 -3.23 15.89 13.94
CA TYR A 35 -3.57 17.04 13.12
C TYR A 35 -4.52 17.98 13.85
N ARG A 36 -4.58 19.22 13.37
CA ARG A 36 -5.60 20.19 13.77
C ARG A 36 -6.65 20.30 12.67
N ASN A 37 -7.92 20.36 13.07
CA ASN A 37 -9.07 20.42 12.17
C ASN A 37 -10.00 21.56 12.60
N TRP A 38 -9.70 22.78 12.13
CA TRP A 38 -10.52 23.95 12.42
C TRP A 38 -11.73 24.02 11.49
N ALA A 39 -12.89 24.42 11.99
CA ALA A 39 -14.11 24.55 11.20
C ALA A 39 -13.97 25.66 10.13
N GLU A 40 -13.15 26.67 10.43
CA GLU A 40 -12.95 27.88 9.64
C GLU A 40 -11.88 27.75 8.55
N SER A 41 -11.17 26.61 8.49
CA SER A 41 -10.09 26.35 7.52
C SER A 41 -10.42 25.15 6.65
N ASP A 42 -9.95 25.14 5.42
CA ASP A 42 -10.11 23.99 4.53
C ASP A 42 -9.16 22.87 4.96
N GLY A 43 -9.62 21.62 4.88
CA GLY A 43 -8.77 20.47 5.13
C GLY A 43 -8.34 20.27 6.59
N ILE A 44 -7.13 19.75 6.79
CA ILE A 44 -6.49 19.56 8.09
C ILE A 44 -5.05 20.05 8.04
N ASP A 45 -4.49 20.34 9.22
CA ASP A 45 -3.08 20.70 9.41
C ASP A 45 -2.37 19.56 10.16
N PRO A 46 -1.76 18.59 9.44
CA PRO A 46 -1.10 17.43 10.03
C PRO A 46 0.35 17.71 10.42
N ASP A 47 0.79 17.17 11.55
CA ASP A 47 2.21 17.17 11.93
C ASP A 47 2.98 16.10 11.14
N LEU A 48 3.60 16.52 10.04
CA LEU A 48 4.38 15.66 9.14
C LEU A 48 5.89 15.83 9.34
N SER A 49 6.33 16.39 10.47
CA SER A 49 7.75 16.61 10.77
C SER A 49 8.53 15.31 11.01
N VAL A 50 7.84 14.26 11.47
CA VAL A 50 8.40 12.93 11.71
C VAL A 50 7.64 11.88 10.90
N VAL A 51 8.38 10.94 10.32
CA VAL A 51 7.84 9.81 9.58
C VAL A 51 8.15 8.53 10.36
N GLU A 52 7.11 7.89 10.87
CA GLU A 52 7.21 6.61 11.57
C GLU A 52 6.20 5.61 11.01
N PHE A 53 6.59 4.35 11.02
CA PHE A 53 5.77 3.25 10.54
C PHE A 53 5.45 2.28 11.68
N ASP A 54 4.30 1.62 11.54
CA ASP A 54 3.97 0.46 12.34
C ASP A 54 4.86 -0.71 11.95
N ALA A 55 5.17 -1.58 12.92
CA ALA A 55 5.85 -2.84 12.64
C ALA A 55 5.01 -3.68 11.67
N ARG A 56 5.66 -4.25 10.65
CA ARG A 56 4.97 -5.06 9.64
C ARG A 56 4.65 -6.43 10.23
N LYS A 57 3.38 -6.81 10.16
CA LYS A 57 2.93 -8.16 10.49
C LYS A 57 2.97 -9.02 9.24
N VAL A 58 3.69 -10.13 9.30
CA VAL A 58 3.90 -11.06 8.20
C VAL A 58 3.32 -12.40 8.60
N GLN A 59 2.50 -13.00 7.76
CA GLN A 59 2.02 -14.37 7.97
C GLN A 59 2.60 -15.24 6.87
N PHE A 60 3.29 -16.31 7.28
CA PHE A 60 3.82 -17.30 6.36
C PHE A 60 3.05 -18.61 6.50
N GLU A 61 2.62 -19.17 5.37
CA GLU A 61 2.08 -20.52 5.33
C GLU A 61 3.15 -21.50 4.87
N PHE A 62 3.29 -22.58 5.62
CA PHE A 62 4.27 -23.62 5.36
C PHE A 62 3.58 -24.93 5.01
N LEU A 63 4.16 -25.66 4.07
CA LEU A 63 3.90 -27.08 3.84
C LEU A 63 5.04 -27.88 4.45
N MET A 64 4.71 -28.90 5.24
CA MET A 64 5.68 -29.86 5.76
C MET A 64 5.40 -31.25 5.19
N ASP A 65 6.47 -31.94 4.78
CA ASP A 65 6.43 -33.28 4.19
C ASP A 65 7.33 -34.23 4.96
N ALA A 66 6.74 -35.22 5.62
CA ALA A 66 7.49 -36.16 6.46
C ALA A 66 7.13 -37.61 6.14
N TYR A 67 8.11 -38.52 6.17
CA TYR A 67 7.92 -39.95 5.87
C TYR A 67 7.41 -40.79 7.06
N SER A 68 7.11 -40.15 8.18
CA SER A 68 6.45 -40.77 9.33
C SER A 68 5.84 -39.70 10.26
N PRO A 69 4.82 -40.05 11.07
CA PRO A 69 4.30 -39.15 12.10
C PRO A 69 5.38 -38.70 13.12
N ASP A 70 6.33 -39.59 13.45
CA ASP A 70 7.40 -39.25 14.38
C ASP A 70 8.39 -38.25 13.79
N GLN A 71 8.75 -38.39 12.50
CA GLN A 71 9.55 -37.40 11.80
C GLN A 71 8.82 -36.06 11.76
N PHE A 72 7.53 -36.05 11.42
CA PHE A 72 6.72 -34.84 11.38
C PHE A 72 6.82 -34.05 12.70
N TRP A 73 6.52 -34.70 13.83
CA TRP A 73 6.53 -34.03 15.12
C TRP A 73 7.92 -33.59 15.56
N ARG A 74 8.98 -34.30 15.17
CA ARG A 74 10.36 -33.89 15.43
C ARG A 74 10.72 -32.63 14.66
N SER A 75 10.43 -32.60 13.36
CA SER A 75 10.75 -31.47 12.48
C SER A 75 9.93 -30.23 12.85
N TYR A 76 8.64 -30.39 13.15
CA TYR A 76 7.78 -29.31 13.64
C TYR A 76 8.28 -28.71 14.96
N ARG A 77 8.56 -29.54 15.98
CA ARG A 77 9.07 -29.03 17.26
C ARG A 77 10.42 -28.33 17.11
N LYS A 78 11.30 -28.85 16.25
CA LYS A 78 12.59 -28.24 15.95
C LYS A 78 12.42 -26.88 15.29
N LEU A 79 11.54 -26.76 14.28
CA LEU A 79 11.23 -25.49 13.62
C LEU A 79 10.73 -24.45 14.64
N ILE A 80 9.72 -24.80 15.44
CA ILE A 80 9.16 -23.89 16.43
C ILE A 80 10.21 -23.51 17.49
N SER A 81 11.04 -24.45 17.94
CA SER A 81 12.14 -24.18 18.88
C SER A 81 13.15 -23.18 18.31
N ASP A 82 13.62 -23.39 17.08
CA ASP A 82 14.60 -22.51 16.45
C ASP A 82 13.99 -21.11 16.21
N LEU A 83 12.74 -21.03 15.74
CA LEU A 83 12.05 -19.75 15.48
C LEU A 83 11.65 -18.98 16.74
N SER A 84 11.34 -19.67 17.85
CA SER A 84 10.97 -19.05 19.12
C SER A 84 12.16 -18.68 20.02
N ALA A 85 13.38 -19.07 19.63
CA ALA A 85 14.57 -18.67 20.36
C ALA A 85 14.73 -17.14 20.36
N THR A 86 15.40 -16.60 21.39
CA THR A 86 15.53 -15.15 21.61
C THR A 86 16.16 -14.43 20.42
N GLY A 87 15.63 -13.23 20.12
CA GLY A 87 16.13 -12.35 19.05
C GLY A 87 15.42 -12.53 17.72
N TYR A 88 15.93 -11.85 16.70
CA TYR A 88 15.43 -11.93 15.32
C TYR A 88 16.05 -13.11 14.58
N ARG A 89 15.30 -13.61 13.59
CA ARG A 89 15.75 -14.60 12.61
C ARG A 89 15.95 -13.91 11.26
N ALA A 90 17.01 -14.28 10.57
CA ALA A 90 17.31 -13.81 9.23
C ALA A 90 16.57 -14.66 8.20
N PHE A 91 15.59 -14.09 7.51
CA PHE A 91 14.79 -14.74 6.47
C PHE A 91 15.26 -14.28 5.09
N ASP A 92 15.81 -15.21 4.31
CA ASP A 92 16.16 -14.98 2.90
C ASP A 92 15.11 -15.68 2.02
N VAL A 93 13.96 -15.02 1.88
CA VAL A 93 12.85 -15.49 1.04
C VAL A 93 13.04 -15.01 -0.39
N ILE A 94 13.37 -13.72 -0.53
CA ILE A 94 13.60 -13.04 -1.81
C ILE A 94 15.12 -12.95 -2.03
N PRO A 95 15.63 -13.40 -3.19
CA PRO A 95 17.05 -13.25 -3.51
C PRO A 95 17.53 -11.80 -3.36
N GLY A 96 18.63 -11.61 -2.62
CA GLY A 96 19.23 -10.29 -2.39
C GLY A 96 18.66 -9.50 -1.21
N ILE A 97 17.63 -10.01 -0.52
CA ILE A 97 17.03 -9.33 0.64
C ILE A 97 16.91 -10.29 1.82
N THR A 98 17.49 -9.86 2.93
CA THR A 98 17.38 -10.54 4.22
C THR A 98 16.44 -9.75 5.13
N HIS A 99 15.32 -10.36 5.48
CA HIS A 99 14.36 -9.79 6.44
C HIS A 99 14.68 -10.25 7.85
N LYS A 100 14.59 -9.33 8.82
CA LYS A 100 14.78 -9.65 10.24
C LYS A 100 13.43 -9.77 10.91
N LEU A 101 13.01 -11.01 11.15
CA LEU A 101 11.67 -11.30 11.66
C LEU A 101 11.75 -11.97 13.03
N ARG A 102 10.84 -11.61 13.93
CA ARG A 102 10.61 -12.37 15.17
C ARG A 102 9.28 -13.09 15.09
N LEU A 103 9.23 -14.31 15.65
CA LEU A 103 7.98 -15.03 15.80
C LEU A 103 7.10 -14.27 16.81
N SER A 104 5.86 -13.99 16.44
CA SER A 104 4.88 -13.30 17.27
C SER A 104 3.86 -14.28 17.84
N ALA A 105 3.29 -15.12 16.99
CA ALA A 105 2.32 -16.13 17.39
C ALA A 105 2.36 -17.31 16.41
N ASN A 106 1.90 -18.47 16.89
CA ASN A 106 1.56 -19.61 16.06
C ASN A 106 0.05 -19.62 15.90
N SER A 107 -0.44 -19.37 14.69
CA SER A 107 -1.85 -19.01 14.46
C SER A 107 -2.72 -20.21 14.08
N ALA A 108 -2.17 -21.23 13.40
CA ALA A 108 -2.91 -22.47 13.10
C ALA A 108 -1.99 -23.59 12.56
N TYR A 109 -2.35 -24.85 12.81
CA TYR A 109 -1.84 -25.99 12.05
C TYR A 109 -2.97 -26.98 11.73
N ASN A 110 -2.94 -27.55 10.53
CA ASN A 110 -3.77 -28.69 10.17
C ASN A 110 -3.15 -29.98 10.71
N MET A 111 -3.99 -30.95 11.08
CA MET A 111 -3.45 -32.27 11.46
C MET A 111 -2.76 -32.91 10.26
N PRO A 112 -1.62 -33.59 10.45
CA PRO A 112 -0.94 -34.29 9.37
C PRO A 112 -1.86 -35.31 8.71
N VAL A 113 -1.99 -35.22 7.38
CA VAL A 113 -2.77 -36.17 6.59
C VAL A 113 -1.82 -37.16 5.91
N PRO A 114 -2.07 -38.48 5.99
CA PRO A 114 -1.34 -39.45 5.21
C PRO A 114 -1.51 -39.19 3.70
N PHE A 115 -0.41 -39.12 2.97
CA PHE A 115 -0.37 -38.90 1.53
C PHE A 115 0.52 -39.94 0.87
N ASN A 116 -0.07 -40.90 0.15
CA ASN A 116 0.65 -42.02 -0.49
C ASN A 116 1.61 -42.76 0.48
N ALA A 117 2.39 -43.71 -0.03
CA ALA A 117 3.21 -44.65 0.75
C ALA A 117 4.10 -43.97 1.83
N GLY A 118 3.58 -43.86 3.06
CA GLY A 118 4.31 -43.41 4.25
C GLY A 118 4.52 -41.90 4.39
N ARG A 119 4.14 -41.05 3.43
CA ARG A 119 4.31 -39.60 3.58
C ARG A 119 3.14 -38.99 4.34
N ASN A 120 3.40 -37.94 5.09
CA ASN A 120 2.43 -37.17 5.84
C ASN A 120 2.65 -35.70 5.47
N LEU A 121 1.57 -35.06 5.02
CA LEU A 121 1.58 -33.67 4.65
C LEU A 121 0.80 -32.87 5.69
N SER A 122 1.29 -31.68 5.99
CA SER A 122 0.59 -30.73 6.84
C SER A 122 0.82 -29.33 6.33
N THR A 123 -0.19 -28.49 6.45
CA THR A 123 -0.05 -27.05 6.31
C THR A 123 -0.22 -26.37 7.66
N PHE A 124 0.50 -25.28 7.89
CA PHE A 124 0.38 -24.47 9.09
C PHE A 124 0.84 -23.04 8.81
N SER A 125 0.34 -22.11 9.61
CA SER A 125 0.62 -20.68 9.47
C SER A 125 1.32 -20.15 10.71
N LEU A 126 2.36 -19.36 10.50
CA LEU A 126 3.10 -18.69 11.56
C LEU A 126 3.09 -17.18 11.33
N ASP A 127 2.85 -16.44 12.41
CA ASP A 127 2.80 -14.99 12.39
C ASP A 127 4.13 -14.43 12.90
N PHE A 128 4.72 -13.56 12.11
CA PHE A 128 5.96 -12.87 12.36
C PHE A 128 5.74 -11.36 12.42
N VAL A 129 6.67 -10.68 13.06
CA VAL A 129 6.75 -9.22 13.06
C VAL A 129 8.13 -8.79 12.59
N GLU A 130 8.14 -7.83 11.67
CA GLU A 130 9.30 -7.05 11.27
C GLU A 130 9.22 -5.69 11.97
N ASP A 131 9.97 -5.53 13.06
CA ASP A 131 9.97 -4.27 13.82
C ASP A 131 10.84 -3.19 13.15
N ASP A 132 11.96 -3.60 12.55
CA ASP A 132 12.87 -2.71 11.83
C ASP A 132 12.75 -2.92 10.32
N LEU A 133 12.03 -2.01 9.66
CA LEU A 133 11.88 -2.03 8.21
C LEU A 133 13.21 -1.70 7.55
N PHE A 134 13.71 -2.64 6.75
CA PHE A 134 14.88 -2.39 5.93
C PHE A 134 14.50 -1.51 4.74
N ILE A 135 14.75 -0.20 4.85
CA ILE A 135 14.59 0.76 3.76
C ILE A 135 15.98 1.17 3.30
N GLN A 136 16.36 0.75 2.10
CA GLN A 136 17.55 1.29 1.44
C GLN A 136 17.26 2.72 0.96
N PRO A 137 18.25 3.63 0.99
CA PRO A 137 18.10 5.00 0.52
C PRO A 137 18.18 5.08 -1.02
N VAL A 138 17.41 4.26 -1.73
CA VAL A 138 17.28 4.33 -3.19
C VAL A 138 16.35 5.48 -3.52
N LEU A 139 16.85 6.49 -4.25
CA LEU A 139 16.04 7.67 -4.58
C LEU A 139 15.48 7.65 -6.01
N TYR A 140 16.10 6.88 -6.91
CA TYR A 140 15.80 6.93 -8.34
C TYR A 140 15.48 5.55 -8.89
N PRO A 141 14.43 5.46 -9.73
CA PRO A 141 14.09 4.21 -10.39
C PRO A 141 15.03 3.90 -11.56
N VAL A 142 14.97 2.65 -12.03
CA VAL A 142 15.73 2.11 -13.16
C VAL A 142 14.80 1.33 -14.08
N ASN A 143 15.07 1.36 -15.39
CA ASN A 143 14.41 0.51 -16.40
C ASN A 143 12.86 0.49 -16.33
N GLY A 144 12.21 1.63 -16.05
CA GLY A 144 10.75 1.73 -16.02
C GLY A 144 10.04 1.32 -17.32
N ILE A 145 8.72 1.48 -17.33
CA ILE A 145 7.85 1.12 -18.46
C ILE A 145 7.61 2.30 -19.42
N PHE A 146 7.16 1.98 -20.63
CA PHE A 146 6.81 2.98 -21.65
C PHE A 146 5.42 3.61 -21.45
N LEU A 147 4.61 3.09 -20.53
CA LEU A 147 3.33 3.68 -20.15
C LEU A 147 3.59 4.83 -19.18
N ARG A 148 3.38 6.08 -19.63
CA ARG A 148 3.66 7.29 -18.87
C ARG A 148 2.45 8.22 -18.82
N GLY A 149 2.45 9.14 -17.87
CA GLY A 149 1.55 10.27 -17.84
C GLY A 149 0.20 10.01 -17.17
N HIS A 150 0.09 9.03 -16.27
CA HIS A 150 -1.09 8.92 -15.40
C HIS A 150 -0.89 9.73 -14.12
N TYR A 151 0.22 9.46 -13.43
CA TYR A 151 0.62 10.14 -12.20
C TYR A 151 2.12 10.40 -12.18
N ALA A 152 2.54 11.41 -11.42
CA ALA A 152 3.93 11.58 -11.02
C ALA A 152 4.01 11.94 -9.54
N ILE A 153 5.02 11.43 -8.84
CA ILE A 153 5.32 11.78 -7.44
C ILE A 153 6.62 12.57 -7.40
N ASN A 154 6.61 13.76 -6.80
CA ASN A 154 7.75 14.67 -6.73
C ASN A 154 8.42 14.92 -8.09
N GLY A 155 7.60 14.99 -9.15
CA GLY A 155 8.05 15.18 -10.53
C GLY A 155 8.57 13.93 -11.26
N ILE A 156 8.57 12.76 -10.63
CA ILE A 156 8.96 11.48 -11.24
C ILE A 156 7.71 10.73 -11.67
N ASP A 157 7.58 10.45 -12.96
CA ASP A 157 6.43 9.73 -13.52
C ASP A 157 6.37 8.30 -12.97
N PHE A 158 5.16 7.81 -12.66
CA PHE A 158 4.97 6.45 -12.12
C PHE A 158 5.53 5.38 -13.07
N GLY A 159 5.44 5.62 -14.38
CA GLY A 159 6.02 4.77 -15.39
C GLY A 159 7.54 4.60 -15.25
N GLU A 160 8.26 5.57 -14.69
CA GLU A 160 9.70 5.43 -14.45
C GLU A 160 10.02 4.37 -13.40
N PHE A 161 9.14 4.16 -12.42
CA PHE A 161 9.23 3.08 -11.43
C PHE A 161 8.72 1.73 -11.97
N GLY A 162 8.29 1.68 -13.24
CA GLY A 162 7.59 0.52 -13.78
C GLY A 162 6.14 0.42 -13.31
N ILE A 163 5.55 1.50 -12.80
CA ILE A 163 4.21 1.51 -12.22
C ILE A 163 3.18 2.02 -13.22
N GLY A 164 2.09 1.28 -13.37
CA GLY A 164 0.85 1.75 -14.00
C GLY A 164 -0.31 1.78 -13.01
N SER A 165 -1.47 2.24 -13.48
CA SER A 165 -2.68 2.42 -12.68
C SER A 165 -3.85 1.69 -13.32
N ASP A 166 -4.60 0.95 -12.50
CA ASP A 166 -5.95 0.46 -12.84
C ASP A 166 -7.04 1.35 -12.22
N ASP A 167 -6.65 2.38 -11.47
CA ASP A 167 -7.56 3.28 -10.78
C ASP A 167 -8.45 4.07 -11.74
N GLU A 168 -9.77 4.01 -11.52
CA GLU A 168 -10.79 4.78 -12.26
C GLU A 168 -10.87 6.25 -11.80
N GLN A 169 -10.07 6.64 -10.80
CA GLN A 169 -9.98 8.00 -10.25
C GLN A 169 -11.23 8.49 -9.55
N ASP A 170 -12.16 7.59 -9.23
CA ASP A 170 -13.39 7.93 -8.50
C ASP A 170 -13.11 8.71 -7.23
N ASP A 171 -12.14 8.24 -6.44
CA ASP A 171 -11.76 8.92 -5.22
C ASP A 171 -11.19 10.30 -5.54
N ILE A 172 -10.33 10.44 -6.54
CA ILE A 172 -9.75 11.73 -6.96
C ILE A 172 -10.81 12.72 -7.48
N LEU A 173 -11.78 12.26 -8.26
CA LEU A 173 -12.75 13.13 -8.94
C LEU A 173 -13.95 13.52 -8.06
N LYS A 174 -14.19 12.81 -6.95
CA LYS A 174 -15.24 13.18 -5.98
C LYS A 174 -14.94 14.53 -5.31
N TYR A 175 -15.96 15.36 -5.17
CA TYR A 175 -15.85 16.58 -4.36
C TYR A 175 -15.57 16.22 -2.89
N PRO A 176 -14.72 17.00 -2.18
CA PRO A 176 -14.52 16.81 -0.75
C PRO A 176 -15.82 17.10 0.01
N ALA A 177 -16.04 16.37 1.11
CA ALA A 177 -17.16 16.64 1.99
C ALA A 177 -17.06 18.04 2.60
N MET A 178 -18.19 18.67 2.91
CA MET A 178 -18.20 19.94 3.63
C MET A 178 -17.96 19.71 5.13
N LYS A 179 -17.36 20.69 5.79
CA LYS A 179 -17.27 20.76 7.25
C LYS A 179 -18.57 21.30 7.83
N ASP A 180 -18.82 20.93 9.08
CA ASP A 180 -19.81 21.62 9.88
C ASP A 180 -19.34 23.07 10.09
N PRO A 181 -20.22 24.06 9.85
CA PRO A 181 -19.89 25.46 10.06
C PRO A 181 -19.58 25.74 11.53
N PHE A 182 -18.70 26.72 11.78
CA PHE A 182 -18.42 27.16 13.13
C PHE A 182 -19.70 27.68 13.82
N THR A 183 -19.86 27.36 15.10
CA THR A 183 -20.92 27.93 15.93
C THR A 183 -20.41 28.23 17.33
N ASP A 184 -20.77 29.41 17.85
CA ASP A 184 -20.54 29.80 19.24
C ASP A 184 -21.70 29.38 20.17
N GLY A 185 -22.65 28.60 19.66
CA GLY A 185 -23.86 28.16 20.36
C GLY A 185 -25.02 29.16 20.33
N ARG A 186 -24.83 30.35 19.74
CA ARG A 186 -25.90 31.36 19.55
C ARG A 186 -26.12 31.67 18.07
N THR A 187 -25.04 31.70 17.32
CA THR A 187 -25.01 31.98 15.90
C THR A 187 -24.18 30.91 15.19
N VAL A 188 -24.58 30.58 13.97
CA VAL A 188 -23.83 29.69 13.09
C VAL A 188 -23.22 30.56 12.01
N ASP A 189 -21.91 30.46 11.80
CA ASP A 189 -21.22 31.16 10.74
C ASP A 189 -21.40 30.42 9.41
N LEU A 190 -22.30 30.93 8.58
CA LEU A 190 -22.58 30.40 7.24
C LEU A 190 -21.91 31.24 6.13
N SER A 191 -20.98 32.14 6.49
CA SER A 191 -20.37 33.06 5.53
C SER A 191 -19.38 32.39 4.59
N LEU A 192 -18.77 31.27 5.02
CA LEU A 192 -17.76 30.54 4.27
C LEU A 192 -18.01 29.03 4.36
N ILE A 193 -18.07 28.37 3.20
CA ILE A 193 -18.10 26.92 3.10
C ILE A 193 -16.66 26.42 3.18
N LYS A 194 -16.41 25.45 4.06
CA LYS A 194 -15.11 24.82 4.25
C LYS A 194 -15.15 23.34 3.93
N THR A 195 -14.10 22.82 3.32
CA THR A 195 -14.02 21.42 2.89
C THR A 195 -13.26 20.58 3.90
N GLN A 196 -13.58 19.30 3.97
CA GLN A 196 -12.81 18.30 4.70
C GLN A 196 -11.55 17.91 3.91
N HIS A 197 -10.58 17.35 4.61
CA HIS A 197 -9.47 16.65 3.97
C HIS A 197 -10.00 15.43 3.22
N LYS A 198 -9.17 14.90 2.32
CA LYS A 198 -9.59 13.81 1.45
C LYS A 198 -8.63 12.64 1.53
N GLN A 199 -9.19 11.45 1.64
CA GLN A 199 -8.46 10.21 1.55
C GLN A 199 -8.68 9.66 0.15
N ILE A 200 -7.61 9.26 -0.51
CA ILE A 200 -7.65 8.66 -1.84
C ILE A 200 -6.92 7.32 -1.79
N ASN A 201 -7.45 6.35 -2.51
CA ASN A 201 -6.76 5.09 -2.78
C ASN A 201 -6.36 5.08 -4.24
N LEU A 202 -5.13 4.67 -4.53
CA LEU A 202 -4.66 4.47 -5.89
C LEU A 202 -4.40 2.99 -6.10
N SER A 203 -5.17 2.37 -7.00
CA SER A 203 -4.97 0.99 -7.42
C SER A 203 -3.92 0.91 -8.52
N LEU A 204 -2.77 0.32 -8.19
CA LEU A 204 -1.55 0.35 -8.99
C LEU A 204 -1.06 -1.07 -9.30
N TRP A 205 -0.25 -1.17 -10.34
CA TRP A 205 0.53 -2.37 -10.66
C TRP A 205 1.95 -1.97 -10.99
N MET A 206 2.91 -2.86 -10.74
CA MET A 206 4.31 -2.66 -11.09
C MET A 206 4.83 -3.86 -11.89
N LEU A 207 5.56 -3.57 -12.96
CA LEU A 207 6.28 -4.55 -13.77
C LEU A 207 7.78 -4.28 -13.72
N ALA A 208 8.56 -5.36 -13.68
CA ALA A 208 10.02 -5.28 -13.77
C ALA A 208 10.60 -6.50 -14.49
N GLY A 209 11.72 -6.31 -15.19
CA GLY A 209 12.42 -7.38 -15.92
C GLY A 209 13.34 -8.26 -15.06
N SER A 210 13.49 -7.95 -13.77
CA SER A 210 14.26 -8.76 -12.82
C SER A 210 13.89 -8.44 -11.37
N VAL A 211 14.28 -9.33 -10.43
CA VAL A 211 14.12 -9.08 -9.00
C VAL A 211 14.91 -7.85 -8.54
N GLU A 212 16.11 -7.63 -9.08
CA GLU A 212 16.95 -6.48 -8.71
C GLU A 212 16.28 -5.15 -9.11
N GLU A 213 15.80 -5.07 -10.35
CA GLU A 213 15.06 -3.92 -10.87
C GLU A 213 13.78 -3.66 -10.08
N PHE A 214 13.00 -4.71 -9.82
CA PHE A 214 11.79 -4.62 -9.00
C PHE A 214 12.11 -4.03 -7.63
N MET A 215 13.10 -4.58 -6.92
CA MET A 215 13.42 -4.14 -5.57
C MET A 215 13.96 -2.71 -5.52
N ASN A 216 14.76 -2.31 -6.51
CA ASN A 216 15.22 -0.93 -6.65
C ASN A 216 14.02 0.02 -6.82
N ASN A 217 13.12 -0.26 -7.76
CA ASN A 217 11.99 0.61 -8.06
C ASN A 217 10.94 0.63 -6.95
N TYR A 218 10.67 -0.52 -6.34
CA TYR A 218 9.82 -0.67 -5.16
C TYR A 218 10.32 0.20 -3.99
N GLN A 219 11.63 0.21 -3.73
CA GLN A 219 12.22 1.03 -2.67
C GLN A 219 12.25 2.52 -3.07
N ALA A 220 12.60 2.82 -4.32
CA ALA A 220 12.62 4.19 -4.84
C ALA A 220 11.25 4.85 -4.73
N PHE A 221 10.20 4.14 -5.15
CA PHE A 221 8.83 4.63 -5.09
C PHE A 221 8.40 4.92 -3.65
N PHE A 222 8.68 3.99 -2.73
CA PHE A 222 8.34 4.19 -1.32
C PHE A 222 9.06 5.40 -0.72
N ASN A 223 10.35 5.56 -1.01
CA ASN A 223 11.11 6.71 -0.54
C ASN A 223 10.54 8.05 -1.05
N GLN A 224 10.03 8.10 -2.28
CA GLN A 224 9.34 9.29 -2.79
C GLN A 224 8.00 9.54 -2.10
N LEU A 225 7.28 8.49 -1.69
CA LEU A 225 6.02 8.59 -0.97
C LEU A 225 6.16 9.03 0.50
N THR A 226 7.30 8.68 1.12
CA THR A 226 7.46 8.77 2.58
C THR A 226 8.43 9.83 3.05
N GLY A 227 8.68 10.85 2.22
CA GLY A 227 9.44 12.02 2.64
C GLY A 227 8.76 12.77 3.80
N PRO A 228 9.52 13.59 4.55
CA PRO A 228 8.94 14.52 5.52
C PRO A 228 8.03 15.53 4.81
N GLY A 229 7.01 16.03 5.52
CA GLY A 229 6.02 16.92 4.93
C GLY A 229 5.07 16.21 3.94
N THR A 230 4.47 17.00 3.06
CA THR A 230 3.67 16.50 1.94
C THR A 230 4.56 16.28 0.71
N GLN A 231 4.12 15.35 -0.14
CA GLN A 231 4.72 15.01 -1.42
C GLN A 231 3.85 15.56 -2.54
N ASP A 232 4.45 15.96 -3.64
CA ASP A 232 3.74 16.51 -4.80
C ASP A 232 3.22 15.37 -5.68
N LEU A 233 1.91 15.20 -5.76
CA LEU A 233 1.26 14.22 -6.63
C LEU A 233 0.66 14.93 -7.83
N TYR A 234 1.28 14.78 -9.00
CA TYR A 234 0.72 15.20 -10.27
C TYR A 234 -0.32 14.17 -10.76
N ILE A 235 -1.45 14.67 -11.23
CA ILE A 235 -2.58 13.89 -11.75
C ILE A 235 -2.90 14.40 -13.15
N ASN A 236 -2.64 13.58 -14.16
CA ASN A 236 -2.72 14.04 -15.54
C ASN A 236 -4.13 14.41 -16.01
N THR A 237 -5.15 13.69 -15.55
CA THR A 237 -6.56 13.98 -15.87
C THR A 237 -7.03 15.33 -15.33
N LEU A 238 -6.39 15.83 -14.27
CA LEU A 238 -6.63 17.16 -13.72
C LEU A 238 -5.66 18.21 -14.27
N ALA A 239 -4.64 17.80 -15.04
CA ALA A 239 -3.54 18.64 -15.51
C ALA A 239 -2.90 19.48 -14.40
N GLY A 240 -2.79 18.90 -13.19
CA GLY A 240 -2.34 19.62 -12.00
C GLY A 240 -1.77 18.70 -10.92
N SER A 241 -1.11 19.32 -9.95
CA SER A 241 -0.57 18.62 -8.78
C SER A 241 -1.33 18.97 -7.51
N THR A 242 -1.39 18.02 -6.59
CA THR A 242 -1.89 18.21 -5.23
C THR A 242 -0.88 17.70 -4.21
N GLN A 243 -0.95 18.22 -2.99
CA GLN A 243 -0.05 17.84 -1.91
C GLN A 243 -0.64 16.65 -1.16
N VAL A 244 0.13 15.58 -0.98
CA VAL A 244 -0.32 14.35 -0.33
C VAL A 244 0.64 13.85 0.73
N TYR A 245 0.16 13.03 1.66
CA TYR A 245 1.05 12.18 2.46
C TYR A 245 0.56 10.74 2.49
N TYR A 246 1.50 9.81 2.46
CA TYR A 246 1.22 8.38 2.53
C TYR A 246 0.72 7.96 3.91
N THR A 247 -0.26 7.04 3.94
CA THR A 247 -0.82 6.49 5.18
C THR A 247 -0.75 4.98 5.27
N ASP A 248 -1.09 4.26 4.21
CA ASP A 248 -1.14 2.81 4.24
C ASP A 248 -0.99 2.23 2.83
N CYS A 249 -0.66 0.94 2.76
CA CYS A 249 -0.86 0.13 1.58
C CYS A 249 -1.95 -0.85 1.98
N SER A 250 -3.16 -0.74 1.43
CA SER A 250 -4.29 -1.54 1.90
C SER A 250 -4.21 -2.97 1.37
N ASN A 251 -3.73 -3.14 0.14
CA ASN A 251 -3.59 -4.44 -0.53
C ASN A 251 -2.24 -4.56 -1.24
N PHE A 252 -1.70 -5.78 -1.30
CA PHE A 252 -0.52 -6.14 -2.08
C PHE A 252 -0.62 -7.60 -2.52
N THR A 253 -0.40 -7.88 -3.79
CA THR A 253 -0.48 -9.22 -4.38
C THR A 253 0.61 -9.40 -5.41
N VAL A 254 1.28 -10.54 -5.37
CA VAL A 254 2.26 -10.94 -6.39
C VAL A 254 1.53 -11.78 -7.44
N GLU A 255 1.40 -11.26 -8.66
CA GLU A 255 0.75 -11.97 -9.78
C GLU A 255 1.74 -12.88 -10.51
N LYS A 256 3.00 -12.45 -10.60
CA LYS A 256 4.07 -13.21 -11.24
C LYS A 256 5.42 -12.94 -10.57
N TRP A 257 6.16 -14.01 -10.34
CA TRP A 257 7.51 -13.96 -9.77
C TRP A 257 8.44 -14.92 -10.49
N SER A 258 9.08 -14.48 -11.58
CA SER A 258 10.14 -15.22 -12.27
C SER A 258 11.45 -14.43 -12.32
N SER A 259 12.52 -15.06 -12.81
CA SER A 259 13.84 -14.41 -12.89
C SER A 259 13.89 -13.19 -13.82
N ASP A 260 12.99 -13.17 -14.80
CA ASP A 260 12.95 -12.26 -15.95
C ASP A 260 11.67 -11.42 -16.01
N GLU A 261 10.70 -11.68 -15.14
CA GLU A 261 9.42 -10.99 -15.14
C GLU A 261 8.80 -11.01 -13.74
N ILE A 262 8.68 -9.82 -13.17
CA ILE A 262 8.01 -9.58 -11.89
C ILE A 262 6.77 -8.74 -12.17
N GLY A 263 5.63 -9.19 -11.67
CA GLY A 263 4.36 -8.47 -11.77
C GLY A 263 3.64 -8.47 -10.43
N VAL A 264 3.36 -7.28 -9.91
CA VAL A 264 2.65 -7.10 -8.64
C VAL A 264 1.51 -6.10 -8.78
N ARG A 265 0.47 -6.25 -7.96
CA ARG A 265 -0.63 -5.30 -7.80
C ARG A 265 -0.70 -4.84 -6.37
N PHE A 266 -0.97 -3.56 -6.17
CA PHE A 266 -1.07 -2.99 -4.83
C PHE A 266 -1.91 -1.73 -4.82
N THR A 267 -2.45 -1.40 -3.65
CA THR A 267 -3.25 -0.19 -3.45
C THR A 267 -2.61 0.64 -2.36
N ILE A 268 -2.20 1.87 -2.68
CA ILE A 268 -1.71 2.83 -1.69
C ILE A 268 -2.83 3.78 -1.27
N SER A 269 -2.84 4.14 0.01
CA SER A 269 -3.76 5.11 0.60
C SER A 269 -2.99 6.39 0.93
N LEU A 270 -3.46 7.49 0.36
CA LEU A 270 -2.88 8.82 0.52
C LEU A 270 -3.92 9.76 1.12
N VAL A 271 -3.45 10.79 1.83
CA VAL A 271 -4.29 11.88 2.31
C VAL A 271 -3.88 13.17 1.62
N ILE A 272 -4.85 13.85 1.01
CA ILE A 272 -4.74 15.24 0.60
C ILE A 272 -5.20 16.09 1.81
N PRO A 273 -4.29 16.76 2.53
CA PRO A 273 -4.63 17.45 3.76
C PRO A 273 -5.54 18.64 3.49
N VAL A 274 -5.31 19.38 2.41
CA VAL A 274 -6.14 20.52 1.98
C VAL A 274 -6.54 20.31 0.54
N VAL A 275 -7.84 20.25 0.28
CA VAL A 275 -8.39 20.21 -1.07
C VAL A 275 -8.88 21.62 -1.40
N SER A 276 -8.17 22.31 -2.29
CA SER A 276 -8.67 23.58 -2.81
C SER A 276 -9.80 23.29 -3.81
N TRP A 277 -10.78 24.20 -3.95
CA TRP A 277 -11.84 24.08 -4.95
C TRP A 277 -11.30 23.98 -6.40
N ILE A 278 -10.03 24.33 -6.61
CA ILE A 278 -9.30 24.24 -7.88
C ILE A 278 -8.84 22.78 -8.15
N ASP A 279 -8.65 21.98 -7.10
CA ASP A 279 -8.22 20.57 -7.18
C ASP A 279 -9.38 19.60 -7.56
N ALA A 280 -10.62 20.11 -7.62
CA ALA A 280 -11.80 19.36 -8.10
C ALA A 280 -12.09 19.60 -9.59
N GLY A 281 -11.05 19.90 -10.37
CA GLY A 281 -11.18 20.13 -11.81
C GLY A 281 -11.56 21.57 -12.15
N GLY A 282 -10.59 22.47 -11.98
CA GLY A 282 -10.41 23.58 -12.90
C GLY A 282 -10.58 24.96 -12.29
N ASP A 283 -9.56 25.79 -12.53
CA ASP A 283 -9.84 27.16 -12.92
C ASP A 283 -10.82 27.11 -14.10
N VAL A 284 -12.03 27.59 -13.83
CA VAL A 284 -13.18 27.87 -14.72
C VAL A 284 -14.43 27.17 -14.19
N ARG A 285 -15.18 27.96 -13.39
CA ARG A 285 -16.63 28.16 -13.41
C ARG A 285 -17.50 26.92 -13.54
N TYR A 286 -18.51 26.82 -12.67
CA TYR A 286 -19.86 26.34 -12.99
C TYR A 286 -19.91 25.53 -14.28
N ARG A 287 -19.64 24.22 -14.20
CA ARG A 287 -19.85 23.33 -15.34
C ARG A 287 -21.36 23.19 -15.50
N VAL A 288 -21.94 24.24 -16.07
CA VAL A 288 -23.16 24.20 -16.84
C VAL A 288 -23.03 22.99 -17.75
N LEU A 289 -23.84 21.97 -17.50
CA LEU A 289 -24.05 20.84 -18.39
C LEU A 289 -24.77 21.37 -19.64
N LYS A 290 -24.04 22.05 -20.52
CA LYS A 290 -24.56 22.40 -21.83
C LYS A 290 -24.51 21.14 -22.68
N ASP A 291 -25.61 20.40 -22.69
CA ASP A 291 -25.90 19.43 -23.74
C ASP A 291 -26.15 20.22 -25.04
N PRO A 292 -25.33 20.04 -26.11
CA PRO A 292 -25.51 20.73 -27.38
C PRO A 292 -26.87 20.45 -28.05
N ASP A 293 -27.49 19.31 -27.74
CA ASP A 293 -28.72 18.84 -28.36
C ASP A 293 -29.97 19.19 -27.54
N LEU A 294 -29.84 19.44 -26.23
CA LEU A 294 -30.98 19.64 -25.32
C LEU A 294 -31.08 21.02 -24.65
N GLY A 295 -30.07 21.89 -24.72
CA GLY A 295 -30.21 23.30 -24.33
C GLY A 295 -30.64 23.57 -22.87
N LEU A 296 -30.32 22.68 -21.93
CA LEU A 296 -30.71 22.81 -20.51
C LEU A 296 -29.64 23.54 -19.68
N LEU A 297 -30.08 24.37 -18.74
CA LEU A 297 -29.26 24.99 -17.69
C LEU A 297 -29.87 24.63 -16.33
N ALA A 298 -29.06 24.37 -15.31
CA ALA A 298 -29.53 24.18 -13.94
C ALA A 298 -28.86 25.19 -12.99
N ASP A 299 -29.58 25.61 -11.96
CA ASP A 299 -29.08 26.54 -10.93
C ASP A 299 -28.35 25.82 -9.77
N GLU A 300 -27.87 26.62 -8.81
CA GLU A 300 -27.09 26.20 -7.62
C GLU A 300 -27.79 25.19 -6.70
N ASN A 301 -29.08 24.92 -6.91
CA ASN A 301 -29.85 23.91 -6.18
C ASN A 301 -30.18 22.67 -7.03
N GLY A 302 -29.61 22.55 -8.22
CA GLY A 302 -29.86 21.44 -9.15
C GLY A 302 -31.22 21.51 -9.84
N LYS A 303 -31.88 22.68 -9.86
CA LYS A 303 -33.17 22.86 -10.54
C LYS A 303 -32.95 23.22 -11.99
N VAL A 304 -33.53 22.44 -12.90
CA VAL A 304 -33.50 22.68 -14.36
C VAL A 304 -34.33 23.93 -14.69
N ILE A 305 -33.70 24.94 -15.30
CA ILE A 305 -34.33 26.14 -15.82
C ILE A 305 -34.39 26.02 -17.35
N VAL A 306 -35.59 25.74 -17.85
CA VAL A 306 -35.88 25.74 -19.30
C VAL A 306 -36.27 27.15 -19.72
N PHE A 307 -35.65 27.69 -20.76
CA PHE A 307 -36.20 28.84 -21.49
C PHE A 307 -36.65 28.35 -22.87
N ASN A 308 -37.92 28.60 -23.21
CA ASN A 308 -38.40 28.57 -24.59
C ASN A 308 -37.70 29.63 -25.44
#